data_AF-A0ABD1J618-F1
#
_entry.id   AF-A0ABD1J618-F1
#
_cell.length_a   1.000
_cell.length_b   1.000
_cell.length_c   1.000
_cell.angle_alpha   90.00
_cell.angle_beta   90.00
_cell.angle_gamma   90.00
#
_symmetry.space_group_name_H-M   'P 1'
#
loop_
_entity.id
_entity.type
_entity.pdbx_description
1 polymer ?
#
loop_
_entity_poly.entity_id
_entity_poly.type
_entity_poly.pdbx_seq_one_letter_code
_entity_poly.pdbx_strand_id
1 'polypeptide(L)'
;MASANNGSVGKWEVVKKGKKHTSAGGKNQPDKKTGGRKALSESNLSRIDPSAPIKMTETIYEGFEKMGKKQNKEQVPPAPEPQQKKQKDGKQQAKKPSSPSSSPKPTRYRSLEDAMRSLDVSELKQQLEKSQSLFPENPSVWVKDLAGYLNFKLPAPDSDPTLSTYAHDYPYCLAGKELRAIIKNLLSKNSETLQDFFDHCLLTMLLEQDKQTSDSLHGYRICIQAILQDKPKIATVNLADHLELLRSNQNRPVKCLTIMWALGQAGFYNLSHGLRVWLGIMLPVLGVKSLSSYAIAYLERLLMLHSNLTEGFGIMGPKELFPLLDFAYMPKNALSTSLQEQLRRLYPRLKVLAFGAKPESSLHTYFPSFLSRATPNCPEPMKRELLSSLTECLSVDAHSLGVWRQLYTKYLTQSSLLLSHLLKCWNTLPLKLRKSLQETIQSFRVTNEQLGDCEAVQECNVVCSGIQMKMRRWGFPWSRLLMAMLVFAVGFVAHDVRSHGSFSASTTSHYLQSSGVTDVSLQAWAKVITYSQHGFSWLEENMPYYYSMAVERVGPVMEDGWEKTKMAAAFIATHTSELVEWLKENTPRLIEWVSNHLSMDSLRLLIN
;
A
#
# COMPACT_ATOMS: atom_id res chain seq x y z
N MET A 1 16.34 61.81 -3.50
CA MET A 1 17.74 61.69 -3.96
C MET A 1 18.00 60.19 -4.16
N ALA A 2 18.01 59.75 -5.43
CA ALA A 2 19.24 59.47 -6.20
C ALA A 2 19.98 58.22 -5.64
N SER A 3 19.78 57.03 -6.21
CA SER A 3 20.55 56.45 -7.35
C SER A 3 21.87 55.78 -6.91
N ALA A 4 22.41 54.72 -7.53
CA ALA A 4 21.85 53.66 -8.38
C ALA A 4 22.95 52.58 -8.63
N ASN A 5 22.53 51.35 -8.96
CA ASN A 5 23.19 50.39 -9.87
C ASN A 5 24.47 49.59 -9.53
N ASN A 6 24.47 48.37 -10.13
CA ASN A 6 25.58 47.48 -10.51
C ASN A 6 26.39 46.76 -9.39
N GLY A 7 26.87 45.52 -9.57
CA GLY A 7 26.76 44.59 -10.70
C GLY A 7 27.98 43.64 -10.79
N SER A 8 27.83 42.48 -11.45
CA SER A 8 28.81 41.35 -11.57
C SER A 8 29.07 40.56 -10.27
N VAL A 9 28.99 39.22 -10.17
CA VAL A 9 29.29 38.06 -11.05
C VAL A 9 30.75 37.57 -10.96
N GLY A 10 30.95 36.59 -10.06
CA GLY A 10 31.66 35.34 -10.34
C GLY A 10 33.19 35.30 -10.30
N LYS A 11 33.72 34.47 -9.38
CA LYS A 11 34.52 33.30 -9.77
C LYS A 11 34.72 32.31 -8.63
N TRP A 12 34.70 31.03 -9.01
CA TRP A 12 35.18 29.93 -8.17
C TRP A 12 36.70 29.87 -8.24
N GLU A 13 37.37 29.58 -7.13
CA GLU A 13 38.77 29.14 -7.15
C GLU A 13 38.97 27.88 -6.32
N VAL A 14 39.50 26.86 -6.96
CA VAL A 14 39.81 25.55 -6.38
C VAL A 14 41.29 25.52 -6.06
N VAL A 15 41.66 25.35 -4.79
CA VAL A 15 43.06 25.13 -4.40
C VAL A 15 43.25 23.75 -3.77
N LYS A 16 44.17 22.98 -4.36
CA LYS A 16 44.53 21.63 -3.92
C LYS A 16 45.45 21.65 -2.68
N LYS A 17 45.35 20.58 -1.90
CA LYS A 17 46.28 20.11 -0.84
C LYS A 17 47.73 20.62 -0.95
N GLY A 18 48.22 21.24 0.13
CA GLY A 18 49.62 21.24 0.55
C GLY A 18 49.81 20.36 1.80
N LYS A 19 50.98 19.73 1.98
CA LYS A 19 51.22 18.66 2.98
C LYS A 19 52.59 18.80 3.65
N LYS A 20 52.63 18.96 4.99
CA LYS A 20 53.70 18.58 5.96
C LYS A 20 53.26 19.13 7.35
N HIS A 21 53.08 18.33 8.40
CA HIS A 21 54.02 17.56 9.25
C HIS A 21 54.73 18.37 10.35
N THR A 22 54.59 17.89 11.60
CA THR A 22 55.47 18.06 12.78
C THR A 22 55.65 19.48 13.36
N SER A 23 55.74 19.72 14.68
CA SER A 23 55.79 18.79 15.83
C SER A 23 55.49 19.50 17.17
N ALA A 24 54.97 18.71 18.12
CA ALA A 24 55.17 18.76 19.58
C ALA A 24 55.42 20.10 20.31
N GLY A 25 54.50 20.43 21.22
CA GLY A 25 54.74 21.29 22.39
C GLY A 25 53.73 20.94 23.48
N GLY A 26 54.15 20.20 24.50
CA GLY A 26 53.26 19.76 25.58
C GLY A 26 53.75 20.20 26.95
N LYS A 27 52.83 20.39 27.90
CA LYS A 27 53.04 20.17 29.34
C LYS A 27 51.72 20.15 30.14
N ASN A 28 51.70 19.27 31.13
CA ASN A 28 50.97 19.31 32.40
C ASN A 28 49.44 19.02 32.46
N GLN A 29 49.16 17.75 32.82
CA GLN A 29 48.08 17.26 33.71
C GLN A 29 48.33 17.67 35.19
N PRO A 30 47.50 17.32 36.22
CA PRO A 30 46.40 16.31 36.32
C PRO A 30 45.01 16.94 36.68
N ASP A 31 43.94 16.29 37.18
CA ASP A 31 43.69 14.91 37.66
C ASP A 31 42.19 14.46 37.50
N LYS A 32 41.97 13.14 37.63
CA LYS A 32 40.77 12.39 38.10
C LYS A 32 39.35 12.51 37.47
N LYS A 33 38.94 11.30 37.01
CA LYS A 33 37.61 10.61 37.14
C LYS A 33 36.44 11.13 36.28
N THR A 34 35.60 10.30 35.66
CA THR A 34 35.40 8.82 35.60
C THR A 34 34.71 8.53 34.24
N GLY A 35 34.72 7.39 33.56
CA GLY A 35 35.17 6.02 33.79
C GLY A 35 34.55 5.15 32.69
N GLY A 36 35.35 4.37 31.94
CA GLY A 36 34.89 3.60 30.78
C GLY A 36 34.71 2.10 31.06
N ARG A 37 33.99 1.40 30.18
CA ARG A 37 33.97 -0.08 30.10
C ARG A 37 34.08 -0.57 28.65
N LYS A 38 35.27 -1.08 28.32
CA LYS A 38 35.54 -2.26 27.47
C LYS A 38 36.04 -3.35 28.43
N ALA A 39 36.02 -4.66 28.18
CA ALA A 39 35.60 -5.50 27.05
C ALA A 39 35.14 -6.88 27.60
N LEU A 40 34.85 -7.83 26.69
CA LEU A 40 35.17 -9.28 26.72
C LEU A 40 34.00 -10.16 26.22
N SER A 41 34.10 -10.70 25.01
CA SER A 41 34.65 -12.06 24.84
C SER A 41 34.80 -12.42 23.36
N GLU A 42 36.06 -12.56 22.91
CA GLU A 42 36.43 -13.33 21.74
C GLU A 42 37.44 -14.37 22.21
N SER A 43 37.19 -15.65 21.96
CA SER A 43 38.23 -16.70 21.98
C SER A 43 37.70 -17.94 21.27
N ASN A 44 38.63 -18.67 20.63
CA ASN A 44 38.44 -19.94 19.92
C ASN A 44 37.71 -19.84 18.57
N LEU A 45 38.48 -19.50 17.53
CA LEU A 45 38.52 -20.31 16.31
C LEU A 45 39.93 -20.21 15.69
N SER A 46 40.44 -21.34 15.20
CA SER A 46 41.82 -21.52 14.76
C SER A 46 42.13 -20.81 13.44
N ARG A 47 43.37 -20.30 13.30
CA ARG A 47 43.91 -19.85 12.01
C ARG A 47 43.81 -20.98 10.99
N ILE A 48 43.22 -20.68 9.83
CA ILE A 48 43.38 -21.41 8.58
C ILE A 48 44.00 -20.42 7.60
N ASP A 49 45.08 -20.80 6.92
CA ASP A 49 45.75 -19.94 5.95
C ASP A 49 44.85 -19.63 4.74
N PRO A 50 45.00 -18.45 4.11
CA PRO A 50 44.19 -18.07 2.97
C PRO A 50 44.57 -18.89 1.72
N SER A 51 43.87 -20.00 1.51
CA SER A 51 43.89 -20.71 0.23
C SER A 51 43.46 -19.78 -0.91
N ALA A 52 44.23 -19.75 -1.99
CA ALA A 52 44.03 -18.87 -3.13
C ALA A 52 42.61 -19.03 -3.73
N PRO A 53 42.02 -17.94 -4.27
CA PRO A 53 40.63 -17.96 -4.72
C PRO A 53 40.41 -19.00 -5.82
N ILE A 54 39.45 -19.89 -5.59
CA ILE A 54 38.98 -20.86 -6.58
C ILE A 54 38.44 -20.06 -7.77
N LYS A 55 39.09 -20.25 -8.92
CA LYS A 55 38.75 -19.59 -10.17
C LYS A 55 37.42 -20.16 -10.66
N MET A 56 36.33 -19.40 -10.50
CA MET A 56 35.04 -19.78 -11.09
C MET A 56 35.23 -19.98 -12.59
N THR A 57 34.69 -21.06 -13.14
CA THR A 57 34.76 -21.35 -14.57
C THR A 57 34.01 -20.28 -15.36
N GLU A 58 34.73 -19.53 -16.19
CA GLU A 58 34.15 -18.62 -17.17
C GLU A 58 33.10 -19.38 -18.00
N THR A 59 31.91 -18.80 -18.19
CA THR A 59 30.90 -19.39 -19.08
C THR A 59 31.42 -19.34 -20.53
N ILE A 60 31.11 -20.38 -21.32
CA ILE A 60 31.74 -20.59 -22.64
C ILE A 60 31.56 -19.39 -23.59
N TYR A 61 30.51 -18.58 -23.40
CA TYR A 61 30.28 -17.36 -24.15
C TYR A 61 31.40 -16.30 -23.99
N GLU A 62 31.95 -16.11 -22.78
CA GLU A 62 33.13 -15.24 -22.57
C GLU A 62 34.41 -15.84 -23.19
N GLY A 63 34.49 -17.18 -23.27
CA GLY A 63 35.60 -17.89 -23.91
C GLY A 63 35.68 -17.63 -25.42
N PHE A 64 34.54 -17.59 -26.11
CA PHE A 64 34.46 -17.37 -27.56
C PHE A 64 34.97 -15.98 -27.99
N GLU A 65 34.65 -14.96 -27.19
CA GLU A 65 35.11 -13.56 -27.36
C GLU A 65 36.65 -13.44 -27.32
N LYS A 66 37.32 -14.26 -26.47
CA LYS A 66 38.78 -14.32 -26.34
C LYS A 66 39.44 -15.19 -27.42
N MET A 67 38.76 -16.23 -27.90
CA MET A 67 39.29 -17.15 -28.92
C MET A 67 39.39 -16.48 -30.30
N GLY A 68 38.33 -15.77 -30.72
CA GLY A 68 38.30 -15.07 -32.03
C GLY A 68 39.33 -13.94 -32.17
N LYS A 69 39.85 -13.41 -31.05
CA LYS A 69 40.87 -12.34 -31.03
C LYS A 69 42.31 -12.86 -31.06
N LYS A 70 42.54 -14.17 -30.98
CA LYS A 70 43.89 -14.77 -30.92
C LYS A 70 44.40 -15.37 -32.24
N GLN A 71 43.54 -15.62 -33.23
CA GLN A 71 43.95 -16.23 -34.52
C GLN A 71 44.61 -15.27 -35.53
N ASN A 72 44.97 -14.03 -35.14
CA ASN A 72 45.52 -13.05 -36.08
C ASN A 72 46.74 -12.29 -35.52
N LYS A 73 47.70 -13.03 -34.94
CA LYS A 73 49.03 -12.50 -34.61
C LYS A 73 50.07 -13.61 -34.40
N GLU A 74 50.77 -13.97 -35.47
CA GLU A 74 52.05 -14.66 -35.38
C GLU A 74 53.00 -14.11 -36.45
N GLN A 75 54.24 -13.79 -36.05
CA GLN A 75 55.34 -13.21 -36.86
C GLN A 75 55.04 -11.74 -37.33
N VAL A 76 55.92 -10.73 -37.22
CA VAL A 76 57.40 -10.60 -37.22
C VAL A 76 57.84 -9.47 -36.20
N PRO A 77 59.12 -9.37 -35.74
CA PRO A 77 59.53 -8.58 -34.56
C PRO A 77 59.55 -7.03 -34.68
N PRO A 78 59.76 -6.28 -33.56
CA PRO A 78 59.63 -4.81 -33.49
C PRO A 78 60.96 -4.03 -33.55
N ALA A 79 60.91 -2.83 -34.12
CA ALA A 79 61.89 -1.73 -34.00
C ALA A 79 61.18 -0.36 -34.26
N PRO A 80 61.74 0.79 -33.85
CA PRO A 80 60.99 1.71 -32.98
C PRO A 80 60.49 3.04 -33.59
N GLU A 81 59.48 3.62 -32.95
CA GLU A 81 59.14 5.06 -33.00
C GLU A 81 60.14 5.91 -32.17
N PRO A 82 60.13 7.27 -32.20
CA PRO A 82 59.23 8.18 -32.93
C PRO A 82 59.94 9.31 -33.72
N GLN A 83 59.20 10.07 -34.54
CA GLN A 83 59.25 11.53 -34.45
C GLN A 83 58.00 12.25 -35.03
N GLN A 84 57.67 13.37 -34.39
CA GLN A 84 56.45 14.15 -34.60
C GLN A 84 56.60 15.17 -35.74
N LYS A 85 55.51 15.47 -36.47
CA LYS A 85 55.06 16.86 -36.68
C LYS A 85 53.65 16.99 -37.28
N LYS A 86 53.05 18.13 -36.93
CA LYS A 86 51.79 18.73 -37.45
C LYS A 86 51.97 19.10 -38.96
N GLN A 87 50.99 19.46 -39.80
CA GLN A 87 49.65 20.02 -39.57
C GLN A 87 48.82 20.07 -40.89
N LYS A 88 47.47 20.01 -40.79
CA LYS A 88 46.45 20.71 -41.60
C LYS A 88 46.11 20.43 -43.09
N ASP A 89 44.79 20.50 -43.33
CA ASP A 89 44.02 21.04 -44.47
C ASP A 89 44.00 20.37 -45.88
N GLY A 90 43.10 19.39 -46.04
CA GLY A 90 41.88 19.54 -46.87
C GLY A 90 41.93 19.53 -48.41
N LYS A 91 41.54 18.39 -49.03
CA LYS A 91 40.54 18.35 -50.12
C LYS A 91 39.96 16.95 -50.37
N GLN A 92 38.76 16.90 -50.94
CA GLN A 92 38.00 15.68 -51.25
C GLN A 92 38.49 15.02 -52.54
N GLN A 93 38.50 13.68 -52.61
CA GLN A 93 37.99 12.95 -53.79
C GLN A 93 37.69 11.45 -53.53
N ALA A 94 36.76 10.96 -54.35
CA ALA A 94 36.09 9.66 -54.39
C ALA A 94 36.83 8.40 -53.88
N LYS A 95 36.09 7.55 -53.15
CA LYS A 95 36.37 6.11 -52.98
C LYS A 95 35.42 5.28 -53.85
N LYS A 96 35.96 4.25 -54.52
CA LYS A 96 35.24 3.02 -54.93
C LYS A 96 35.77 1.83 -54.10
N PRO A 97 35.05 0.70 -54.05
CA PRO A 97 34.72 0.08 -52.77
C PRO A 97 35.76 -0.91 -52.24
N SER A 98 35.97 -0.87 -50.93
CA SER A 98 36.51 -1.99 -50.15
C SER A 98 35.37 -2.82 -49.56
N SER A 99 35.45 -4.14 -49.73
CA SER A 99 34.49 -5.13 -49.20
C SER A 99 34.28 -5.04 -47.68
N PRO A 100 33.04 -5.21 -47.17
CA PRO A 100 32.78 -5.24 -45.74
C PRO A 100 32.98 -6.65 -45.15
N SER A 101 34.21 -6.99 -44.76
CA SER A 101 34.44 -8.07 -43.78
C SER A 101 34.31 -7.52 -42.36
N SER A 102 33.06 -7.32 -41.91
CA SER A 102 32.77 -6.88 -40.55
C SER A 102 31.76 -7.81 -39.88
N SER A 103 32.23 -8.66 -38.98
CA SER A 103 31.39 -9.21 -37.91
C SER A 103 30.76 -8.03 -37.15
N PRO A 104 29.42 -7.92 -37.05
CA PRO A 104 28.79 -6.73 -36.53
C PRO A 104 29.04 -6.61 -35.02
N LYS A 105 29.56 -5.46 -34.59
CA LYS A 105 29.39 -5.02 -33.20
C LYS A 105 27.88 -4.89 -32.93
N PRO A 106 27.39 -5.25 -31.73
CA PRO A 106 25.96 -5.19 -31.43
C PRO A 106 25.40 -3.81 -31.74
N THR A 107 24.39 -3.77 -32.62
CA THR A 107 23.72 -2.54 -33.03
C THR A 107 22.96 -2.02 -31.81
N ARG A 108 23.47 -0.95 -31.18
CA ARG A 108 22.84 -0.39 -29.98
C ARG A 108 21.48 0.22 -30.36
N TYR A 109 20.40 -0.38 -29.87
CA TYR A 109 19.04 0.05 -30.18
C TYR A 109 18.71 1.36 -29.43
N ARG A 110 17.75 2.12 -29.95
CA ARG A 110 17.27 3.36 -29.31
C ARG A 110 16.36 3.07 -28.13
N SER A 111 15.58 2.00 -28.21
CA SER A 111 14.61 1.54 -27.23
C SER A 111 14.71 0.01 -27.05
N LEU A 112 14.12 -0.52 -25.99
CA LEU A 112 14.04 -1.98 -25.81
C LEU A 112 12.99 -2.59 -26.73
N GLU A 113 11.94 -1.84 -27.04
CA GLU A 113 10.87 -2.17 -27.96
C GLU A 113 11.42 -2.45 -29.37
N ASP A 114 12.35 -1.62 -29.86
CA ASP A 114 13.01 -1.83 -31.15
C ASP A 114 13.91 -3.08 -31.13
N ALA A 115 14.66 -3.28 -30.03
CA ALA A 115 15.50 -4.47 -29.85
C ALA A 115 14.66 -5.76 -29.87
N MET A 116 13.56 -5.79 -29.12
CA MET A 116 12.63 -6.91 -29.03
C MET A 116 11.93 -7.21 -30.36
N ARG A 117 11.60 -6.18 -31.17
CA ARG A 117 11.06 -6.36 -32.53
C ARG A 117 12.07 -6.95 -33.51
N SER A 118 13.36 -6.66 -33.32
CA SER A 118 14.45 -7.13 -34.18
C SER A 118 15.06 -8.47 -33.76
N LEU A 119 14.61 -9.04 -32.64
CA LEU A 119 15.14 -10.28 -32.09
C LEU A 119 14.78 -11.47 -32.97
N ASP A 120 15.78 -12.14 -33.54
CA ASP A 120 15.57 -13.41 -34.24
C ASP A 120 15.28 -14.54 -33.25
N VAL A 121 13.99 -14.92 -33.20
CA VAL A 121 13.46 -16.00 -32.36
C VAL A 121 13.80 -17.38 -32.93
N SER A 122 14.05 -17.50 -34.24
CA SER A 122 14.48 -18.75 -34.87
C SER A 122 15.96 -19.03 -34.56
N GLU A 123 16.81 -18.00 -34.62
CA GLU A 123 18.20 -18.08 -34.17
C GLU A 123 18.27 -18.49 -32.69
N LEU A 124 17.42 -17.92 -31.82
CA LEU A 124 17.34 -18.32 -30.42
C LEU A 124 17.03 -19.82 -30.26
N LYS A 125 16.05 -20.37 -30.99
CA LYS A 125 15.74 -21.82 -30.93
C LYS A 125 16.95 -22.66 -31.32
N GLN A 126 17.61 -22.32 -32.43
CA GLN A 126 18.79 -23.05 -32.90
C GLN A 126 19.95 -23.01 -31.89
N GLN A 127 20.19 -21.88 -31.20
CA GLN A 127 21.21 -21.80 -30.15
C GLN A 127 20.82 -22.64 -28.92
N LEU A 128 19.55 -22.68 -28.53
CA LEU A 128 19.07 -23.50 -27.41
C LEU A 128 19.13 -25.00 -27.73
N GLU A 129 18.72 -25.41 -28.93
CA GLU A 129 18.84 -26.80 -29.41
C GLU A 129 20.31 -27.24 -29.45
N LYS A 130 21.20 -26.36 -29.91
CA LYS A 130 22.65 -26.59 -29.87
C LYS A 130 23.17 -26.73 -28.44
N SER A 131 22.77 -25.85 -27.51
CA SER A 131 23.15 -25.95 -26.09
C SER A 131 22.66 -27.26 -25.45
N GLN A 132 21.41 -27.66 -25.75
CA GLN A 132 20.82 -28.92 -25.29
C GLN A 132 21.56 -30.15 -25.84
N SER A 133 21.93 -30.15 -27.13
CA SER A 133 22.67 -31.26 -27.72
C SER A 133 24.13 -31.37 -27.24
N LEU A 134 24.76 -30.26 -26.86
CA LEU A 134 26.13 -30.24 -26.31
C LEU A 134 26.17 -30.57 -24.81
N PHE A 135 25.12 -30.26 -24.07
CA PHE A 135 25.05 -30.43 -22.61
C PHE A 135 23.75 -31.12 -22.15
N PRO A 136 23.44 -32.35 -22.62
CA PRO A 136 22.15 -33.01 -22.38
C PRO A 136 21.81 -33.24 -20.89
N GLU A 137 22.83 -33.39 -20.05
CA GLU A 137 22.67 -33.62 -18.60
C GLU A 137 22.86 -32.35 -17.75
N ASN A 138 22.88 -31.14 -18.34
CA ASN A 138 23.10 -29.90 -17.59
C ASN A 138 22.04 -28.80 -17.86
N PRO A 139 20.81 -28.96 -17.34
CA PRO A 139 19.75 -27.95 -17.35
C PRO A 139 20.17 -26.52 -17.00
N SER A 140 21.12 -26.36 -16.07
CA SER A 140 21.59 -25.04 -15.64
C SER A 140 22.32 -24.28 -16.75
N VAL A 141 22.98 -24.98 -17.69
CA VAL A 141 23.63 -24.34 -18.85
C VAL A 141 22.60 -23.74 -19.79
N TRP A 142 21.53 -24.48 -20.12
CA TRP A 142 20.55 -24.02 -21.12
C TRP A 142 19.81 -22.76 -20.68
N VAL A 143 19.44 -22.67 -19.40
CA VAL A 143 18.76 -21.48 -18.85
C VAL A 143 19.72 -20.28 -18.75
N LYS A 144 21.00 -20.52 -18.44
CA LYS A 144 22.04 -19.47 -18.45
C LYS A 144 22.34 -18.97 -19.87
N ASP A 145 22.39 -19.87 -20.85
CA ASP A 145 22.55 -19.53 -22.27
C ASP A 145 21.34 -18.73 -22.79
N LEU A 146 20.11 -19.07 -22.38
CA LEU A 146 18.92 -18.25 -22.66
C LEU A 146 19.08 -16.82 -22.13
N ALA A 147 19.45 -16.65 -20.86
CA ALA A 147 19.63 -15.33 -20.25
C ALA A 147 20.74 -14.55 -20.95
N GLY A 148 21.90 -15.18 -21.19
CA GLY A 148 23.05 -14.58 -21.86
C GLY A 148 22.75 -14.17 -23.30
N TYR A 149 22.07 -15.02 -24.08
CA TYR A 149 21.65 -14.71 -25.45
C TYR A 149 20.70 -13.51 -25.49
N LEU A 150 19.64 -13.52 -24.66
CA LEU A 150 18.70 -12.41 -24.58
C LEU A 150 19.42 -11.12 -24.16
N ASN A 151 20.34 -11.19 -23.20
CA ASN A 151 21.07 -10.02 -22.73
C ASN A 151 22.00 -9.45 -23.80
N PHE A 152 22.65 -10.31 -24.58
CA PHE A 152 23.52 -9.92 -25.70
C PHE A 152 22.74 -9.35 -26.89
N LYS A 153 21.59 -9.94 -27.25
CA LYS A 153 20.76 -9.53 -28.39
C LYS A 153 19.84 -8.34 -28.09
N LEU A 154 19.72 -7.91 -26.82
CA LEU A 154 18.93 -6.76 -26.40
C LEU A 154 19.79 -5.56 -25.89
N PRO A 155 20.72 -5.00 -26.67
CA PRO A 155 21.56 -3.86 -26.30
C PRO A 155 20.80 -2.54 -26.43
N ALA A 156 19.83 -2.32 -25.54
CA ALA A 156 19.12 -1.05 -25.36
C ALA A 156 19.67 -0.28 -24.13
N PRO A 157 19.40 1.04 -24.00
CA PRO A 157 19.69 1.77 -22.78
C PRO A 157 19.05 1.12 -21.55
N ASP A 158 19.68 1.23 -20.37
CA ASP A 158 19.06 0.76 -19.14
C ASP A 158 17.92 1.71 -18.73
N SER A 159 16.69 1.20 -18.77
CA SER A 159 15.52 1.85 -18.20
C SER A 159 15.50 1.58 -16.70
N ASP A 160 15.68 2.63 -15.89
CA ASP A 160 15.54 2.55 -14.44
C ASP A 160 14.15 1.99 -14.09
N PRO A 161 14.04 0.78 -13.50
CA PRO A 161 12.78 0.09 -13.30
C PRO A 161 12.04 0.60 -12.05
N THR A 162 11.97 1.93 -11.92
CA THR A 162 11.08 2.61 -11.00
C THR A 162 9.64 2.26 -11.35
N LEU A 163 8.88 1.85 -10.33
CA LEU A 163 7.56 1.23 -10.47
C LEU A 163 6.49 2.15 -11.09
N SER A 164 6.75 3.45 -11.15
CA SER A 164 5.88 4.47 -11.76
C SER A 164 6.01 4.58 -13.27
N THR A 165 7.15 4.19 -13.86
CA THR A 165 7.47 4.53 -15.26
C THR A 165 7.02 3.46 -16.26
N TYR A 166 6.91 2.20 -15.82
CA TYR A 166 6.58 1.05 -16.68
C TYR A 166 5.53 0.13 -16.05
N ALA A 167 4.89 -0.69 -16.90
CA ALA A 167 3.99 -1.77 -16.48
C ALA A 167 4.69 -2.78 -15.54
N HIS A 168 3.92 -3.52 -14.74
CA HIS A 168 4.48 -4.41 -13.71
C HIS A 168 5.19 -5.64 -14.30
N ASP A 169 4.78 -6.02 -15.51
CA ASP A 169 5.29 -7.11 -16.32
C ASP A 169 6.36 -6.66 -17.33
N TYR A 170 6.77 -5.38 -17.33
CA TYR A 170 7.88 -4.88 -18.16
C TYR A 170 9.24 -5.26 -17.54
N PRO A 171 10.25 -5.72 -18.32
CA PRO A 171 10.27 -5.81 -19.79
C PRO A 171 9.66 -7.07 -20.42
N TYR A 172 9.32 -8.11 -19.65
CA TYR A 172 8.82 -9.38 -20.20
C TYR A 172 7.52 -9.23 -21.04
N CYS A 173 6.74 -8.19 -20.77
CA CYS A 173 5.56 -7.82 -21.55
C CYS A 173 5.84 -7.60 -23.05
N LEU A 174 7.06 -7.14 -23.39
CA LEU A 174 7.50 -6.93 -24.77
C LEU A 174 7.78 -8.25 -25.53
N ALA A 175 7.89 -9.38 -24.82
CA ALA A 175 8.11 -10.67 -25.46
C ALA A 175 6.85 -11.10 -26.24
N GLY A 176 7.01 -11.34 -27.54
CA GLY A 176 5.97 -11.92 -28.39
C GLY A 176 5.57 -13.33 -27.94
N LYS A 177 4.38 -13.79 -28.37
CA LYS A 177 3.80 -15.09 -27.96
C LYS A 177 4.77 -16.27 -28.13
N GLU A 178 5.49 -16.31 -29.25
CA GLU A 178 6.47 -17.36 -29.54
C GLU A 178 7.66 -17.35 -28.57
N LEU A 179 8.26 -16.18 -28.32
CA LEU A 179 9.36 -16.04 -27.37
C LEU A 179 8.92 -16.43 -25.95
N ARG A 180 7.73 -16.00 -25.51
CA ARG A 180 7.18 -16.42 -24.21
C ARG A 180 7.00 -17.93 -24.13
N ALA A 181 6.54 -18.58 -25.21
CA ALA A 181 6.39 -20.02 -25.28
C ALA A 181 7.74 -20.75 -25.18
N ILE A 182 8.79 -20.29 -25.88
CA ILE A 182 10.15 -20.85 -25.78
C ILE A 182 10.67 -20.76 -24.34
N ILE A 183 10.60 -19.56 -23.74
CA ILE A 183 11.05 -19.31 -22.36
C ILE A 183 10.28 -20.22 -21.39
N LYS A 184 8.94 -20.25 -21.46
CA LYS A 184 8.10 -21.07 -20.57
C LYS A 184 8.36 -22.58 -20.75
N ASN A 185 8.55 -23.05 -21.98
CA ASN A 185 8.87 -24.45 -22.27
C ASN A 185 10.26 -24.85 -21.73
N LEU A 186 11.25 -23.94 -21.76
CA LEU A 186 12.57 -24.19 -21.18
C LEU A 186 12.52 -24.16 -19.65
N LEU A 187 11.87 -23.17 -19.04
CA LEU A 187 11.83 -23.04 -17.57
C LEU A 187 11.01 -24.16 -16.92
N SER A 188 9.86 -24.55 -17.50
CA SER A 188 9.01 -25.61 -16.94
C SER A 188 9.72 -26.97 -16.89
N LYS A 189 10.43 -27.35 -17.94
CA LYS A 189 11.23 -28.59 -18.01
C LYS A 189 12.36 -28.65 -16.98
N ASN A 190 12.89 -27.49 -16.57
CA ASN A 190 14.10 -27.39 -15.73
C ASN A 190 13.79 -26.91 -14.30
N SER A 191 12.62 -27.31 -13.78
CA SER A 191 12.03 -26.81 -12.53
C SER A 191 12.96 -26.88 -11.31
N GLU A 192 13.86 -27.88 -11.25
CA GLU A 192 14.79 -28.09 -10.13
C GLU A 192 15.91 -27.04 -10.07
N THR A 193 16.40 -26.58 -11.24
CA THR A 193 17.49 -25.59 -11.34
C THR A 193 17.02 -24.13 -11.30
N LEU A 194 15.71 -23.87 -11.21
CA LEU A 194 15.16 -22.51 -11.31
C LEU A 194 15.56 -21.60 -10.15
N GLN A 195 15.83 -22.15 -8.97
CA GLN A 195 16.32 -21.36 -7.83
C GLN A 195 17.76 -20.87 -8.07
N ASP A 196 18.68 -21.78 -8.35
CA ASP A 196 20.07 -21.44 -8.69
C ASP A 196 20.16 -20.52 -9.92
N PHE A 197 19.24 -20.67 -10.87
CA PHE A 197 19.16 -19.80 -12.04
C PHE A 197 18.62 -18.40 -11.72
N PHE A 198 17.63 -18.27 -10.82
CA PHE A 198 17.18 -16.97 -10.30
C PHE A 198 18.33 -16.26 -9.56
N ASP A 199 19.01 -16.97 -8.66
CA ASP A 199 20.15 -16.45 -7.90
C ASP A 199 21.30 -16.05 -8.84
N HIS A 200 21.60 -16.87 -9.86
CA HIS A 200 22.55 -16.51 -10.91
C HIS A 200 22.15 -15.25 -11.68
N CYS A 201 20.88 -15.09 -12.08
CA CYS A 201 20.43 -13.87 -12.76
C CYS A 201 20.61 -12.63 -11.88
N LEU A 202 20.20 -12.72 -10.61
CA LEU A 202 20.33 -11.62 -9.65
C LEU A 202 21.80 -11.27 -9.39
N LEU A 203 22.64 -12.25 -9.05
CA LEU A 203 24.05 -12.02 -8.75
C LEU A 203 24.80 -11.50 -9.97
N THR A 204 24.50 -11.99 -11.18
CA THR A 204 25.09 -11.47 -12.41
C THR A 204 24.69 -10.01 -12.64
N MET A 205 23.41 -9.64 -12.50
CA MET A 205 22.98 -8.23 -12.57
C MET A 205 23.72 -7.34 -11.58
N LEU A 206 23.98 -7.82 -10.35
CA LEU A 206 24.73 -7.09 -9.34
C LEU A 206 26.25 -6.99 -9.65
N LEU A 207 26.82 -7.95 -10.37
CA LEU A 207 28.23 -7.92 -10.81
C LEU A 207 28.41 -6.98 -12.02
N GLU A 208 27.53 -7.05 -13.01
CA GLU A 208 27.56 -6.19 -14.20
C GLU A 208 27.42 -4.69 -13.81
N GLN A 209 26.64 -4.37 -12.77
CA GLN A 209 26.49 -3.00 -12.26
C GLN A 209 27.76 -2.35 -11.70
N ASP A 210 28.83 -3.12 -11.44
CA ASP A 210 30.14 -2.56 -11.05
C ASP A 210 31.03 -2.26 -12.27
N LYS A 211 30.66 -2.70 -13.48
CA LYS A 211 31.41 -2.41 -14.71
C LYS A 211 31.14 -0.99 -15.20
N GLN A 212 32.17 -0.35 -15.73
CA GLN A 212 32.07 1.01 -16.29
C GLN A 212 31.34 1.04 -17.64
N THR A 213 31.27 -0.10 -18.34
CA THR A 213 30.38 -0.31 -19.47
C THR A 213 28.98 -0.62 -18.94
N SER A 214 28.05 0.33 -19.12
CA SER A 214 26.61 0.06 -18.93
C SER A 214 26.13 -0.83 -20.07
N ASP A 215 26.39 -2.12 -19.89
CA ASP A 215 25.82 -3.20 -20.67
C ASP A 215 24.35 -3.40 -20.25
N SER A 216 23.54 -3.91 -21.18
CA SER A 216 22.12 -4.19 -20.94
C SER A 216 21.96 -5.23 -19.82
N LEU A 217 20.88 -5.15 -19.05
CA LEU A 217 20.47 -6.17 -18.07
C LEU A 217 19.13 -6.83 -18.45
N HIS A 218 18.61 -6.53 -19.64
CA HIS A 218 17.24 -6.86 -20.04
C HIS A 218 16.99 -8.37 -20.14
N GLY A 219 18.00 -9.17 -20.53
CA GLY A 219 17.87 -10.62 -20.60
C GLY A 219 17.65 -11.28 -19.24
N TYR A 220 18.43 -10.85 -18.23
CA TYR A 220 18.27 -11.31 -16.85
C TYR A 220 16.94 -10.85 -16.24
N ARG A 221 16.52 -9.60 -16.52
CA ARG A 221 15.21 -9.08 -16.07
C ARG A 221 14.04 -9.88 -16.64
N ILE A 222 14.08 -10.20 -17.94
CA ILE A 222 13.09 -11.07 -18.62
C ILE A 222 13.02 -12.44 -17.96
N CYS A 223 14.18 -13.07 -17.70
CA CYS A 223 14.23 -14.40 -17.08
C CYS A 223 13.67 -14.39 -15.65
N ILE A 224 14.05 -13.39 -14.83
CA ILE A 224 13.52 -13.23 -13.47
C ILE A 224 11.99 -13.10 -13.46
N GLN A 225 11.42 -12.29 -14.36
CA GLN A 225 9.97 -12.13 -14.47
C GLN A 225 9.27 -13.42 -14.92
N ALA A 226 9.82 -14.12 -15.92
CA ALA A 226 9.27 -15.37 -16.40
C ALA A 226 9.29 -16.50 -15.33
N ILE A 227 10.37 -16.57 -14.53
CA ILE A 227 10.46 -17.51 -13.39
C ILE A 227 9.39 -17.18 -12.34
N LEU A 228 9.35 -15.93 -11.88
CA LEU A 228 8.50 -15.56 -10.74
C LEU A 228 7.02 -15.38 -11.08
N GLN A 229 6.67 -15.32 -12.36
CA GLN A 229 5.29 -15.42 -12.84
C GLN A 229 4.70 -16.82 -12.59
N ASP A 230 5.43 -17.89 -12.91
CA ASP A 230 4.96 -19.28 -12.74
C ASP A 230 5.38 -19.89 -11.39
N LYS A 231 6.45 -19.41 -10.76
CA LYS A 231 7.05 -19.96 -9.52
C LYS A 231 7.41 -18.88 -8.47
N PRO A 232 6.46 -18.03 -8.03
CA PRO A 232 6.71 -16.91 -7.10
C PRO A 232 7.35 -17.33 -5.76
N LYS A 233 7.18 -18.60 -5.35
CA LYS A 233 7.81 -19.16 -4.14
C LYS A 233 9.33 -18.99 -4.10
N ILE A 234 10.02 -19.05 -5.25
CA ILE A 234 11.49 -19.00 -5.34
C ILE A 234 12.05 -17.76 -4.64
N ALA A 235 11.48 -16.57 -4.90
CA ALA A 235 11.87 -15.32 -4.24
C ALA A 235 11.66 -15.29 -2.71
N THR A 236 11.00 -16.30 -2.15
CA THR A 236 10.69 -16.38 -0.71
C THR A 236 11.33 -17.56 0.02
N VAL A 237 12.09 -18.43 -0.66
CA VAL A 237 12.75 -19.58 -0.02
C VAL A 237 13.85 -19.11 0.95
N ASN A 238 14.76 -18.25 0.46
CA ASN A 238 15.95 -17.80 1.20
C ASN A 238 15.90 -16.29 1.53
N LEU A 239 14.80 -15.80 2.11
CA LEU A 239 14.64 -14.35 2.39
C LEU A 239 15.69 -13.78 3.34
N ALA A 240 16.23 -14.57 4.27
CA ALA A 240 17.26 -14.14 5.21
C ALA A 240 18.57 -13.80 4.47
N ASP A 241 19.05 -14.71 3.62
CA ASP A 241 20.27 -14.55 2.83
C ASP A 241 20.15 -13.37 1.85
N HIS A 242 18.97 -13.20 1.25
CA HIS A 242 18.65 -12.05 0.40
C HIS A 242 18.65 -10.71 1.16
N LEU A 243 18.19 -10.70 2.42
CA LEU A 243 18.26 -9.52 3.29
C LEU A 243 19.71 -9.21 3.69
N GLU A 244 20.56 -10.22 3.89
CA GLU A 244 22.00 -10.04 4.13
C GLU A 244 22.74 -9.54 2.88
N LEU A 245 22.41 -10.05 1.69
CA LEU A 245 22.89 -9.54 0.41
C LEU A 245 22.49 -8.06 0.20
N LEU A 246 21.28 -7.67 0.59
CA LEU A 246 20.85 -6.28 0.56
C LEU A 246 21.64 -5.43 1.56
N ARG A 247 21.78 -5.88 2.82
CA ARG A 247 22.53 -5.16 3.87
C ARG A 247 24.01 -4.96 3.53
N SER A 248 24.68 -5.98 3.00
CA SER A 248 26.08 -5.85 2.54
C SER A 248 26.24 -4.84 1.40
N ASN A 249 25.18 -4.59 0.62
CA ASN A 249 25.14 -3.60 -0.45
C ASN A 249 24.49 -2.26 -0.04
N GLN A 250 24.16 -2.00 1.24
CA GLN A 250 23.38 -0.83 1.68
C GLN A 250 23.96 0.53 1.26
N ASN A 251 25.29 0.61 1.10
CA ASN A 251 25.99 1.82 0.62
C ASN A 251 25.93 2.02 -0.91
N ARG A 252 25.31 1.10 -1.66
CA ARG A 252 25.15 1.14 -3.12
C ARG A 252 23.65 1.06 -3.47
N PRO A 253 22.90 2.18 -3.48
CA PRO A 253 21.45 2.17 -3.62
C PRO A 253 20.92 1.43 -4.84
N VAL A 254 21.57 1.55 -6.01
CA VAL A 254 21.17 0.88 -7.26
C VAL A 254 21.17 -0.65 -7.12
N LYS A 255 22.16 -1.21 -6.40
CA LYS A 255 22.22 -2.66 -6.10
C LYS A 255 21.10 -3.08 -5.17
N CYS A 256 20.83 -2.31 -4.12
CA CYS A 256 19.70 -2.57 -3.22
C CYS A 256 18.35 -2.53 -3.95
N LEU A 257 18.13 -1.51 -4.80
CA LEU A 257 16.93 -1.39 -5.63
C LEU A 257 16.81 -2.56 -6.61
N THR A 258 17.92 -3.08 -7.14
CA THR A 258 17.94 -4.26 -8.01
C THR A 258 17.52 -5.53 -7.27
N ILE A 259 18.00 -5.74 -6.03
CA ILE A 259 17.57 -6.85 -5.17
C ILE A 259 16.08 -6.74 -4.83
N MET A 260 15.63 -5.55 -4.41
CA MET A 260 14.22 -5.27 -4.11
C MET A 260 13.31 -5.49 -5.33
N TRP A 261 13.76 -5.08 -6.52
CA TRP A 261 13.03 -5.27 -7.78
C TRP A 261 12.95 -6.74 -8.18
N ALA A 262 14.05 -7.49 -8.10
CA ALA A 262 14.10 -8.89 -8.51
C ALA A 262 13.17 -9.75 -7.66
N LEU A 263 13.26 -9.62 -6.33
CA LEU A 263 12.40 -10.34 -5.39
C LEU A 263 10.95 -9.87 -5.47
N GLY A 264 10.74 -8.57 -5.74
CA GLY A 264 9.41 -7.97 -5.87
C GLY A 264 8.55 -8.55 -7.00
N GLN A 265 9.14 -9.14 -8.05
CA GLN A 265 8.34 -9.68 -9.17
C GLN A 265 7.36 -10.77 -8.73
N ALA A 266 7.69 -11.54 -7.68
CA ALA A 266 6.80 -12.56 -7.12
C ALA A 266 5.47 -11.98 -6.60
N GLY A 267 5.46 -10.72 -6.18
CA GLY A 267 4.27 -10.06 -5.66
C GLY A 267 3.24 -9.68 -6.72
N PHE A 268 3.63 -9.48 -7.98
CA PHE A 268 2.68 -9.07 -9.01
C PHE A 268 1.75 -10.21 -9.46
N TYR A 269 2.13 -11.46 -9.22
CA TYR A 269 1.34 -12.65 -9.54
C TYR A 269 0.79 -13.39 -8.31
N ASN A 270 1.34 -13.14 -7.11
CA ASN A 270 0.83 -13.73 -5.88
C ASN A 270 0.98 -12.79 -4.68
N LEU A 271 -0.13 -12.45 -4.03
CA LEU A 271 -0.14 -11.51 -2.91
C LEU A 271 0.65 -12.04 -1.70
N SER A 272 0.52 -13.34 -1.41
CA SER A 272 1.16 -13.98 -0.26
C SER A 272 2.69 -13.87 -0.33
N HIS A 273 3.28 -14.23 -1.47
CA HIS A 273 4.71 -14.08 -1.70
C HIS A 273 5.14 -12.60 -1.77
N GLY A 274 4.33 -11.73 -2.40
CA GLY A 274 4.59 -10.29 -2.45
C GLY A 274 4.68 -9.62 -1.08
N LEU A 275 3.78 -9.98 -0.16
CA LEU A 275 3.79 -9.50 1.22
C LEU A 275 4.97 -10.05 2.02
N ARG A 276 5.34 -11.33 1.84
CA ARG A 276 6.53 -11.91 2.47
C ARG A 276 7.81 -11.21 2.02
N VAL A 277 7.97 -10.94 0.73
CA VAL A 277 9.10 -10.14 0.21
C VAL A 277 9.08 -8.74 0.80
N TRP A 278 7.92 -8.07 0.84
CA TRP A 278 7.86 -6.71 1.37
C TRP A 278 8.21 -6.64 2.87
N LEU A 279 7.64 -7.53 3.68
CA LEU A 279 7.91 -7.63 5.12
C LEU A 279 9.35 -8.07 5.42
N GLY A 280 9.90 -9.02 4.65
CA GLY A 280 11.23 -9.57 4.87
C GLY A 280 12.38 -8.71 4.32
N ILE A 281 12.17 -7.99 3.22
CA ILE A 281 13.23 -7.27 2.48
C ILE A 281 13.05 -5.75 2.55
N MET A 282 11.84 -5.24 2.33
CA MET A 282 11.62 -3.81 2.13
C MET A 282 11.31 -3.06 3.44
N LEU A 283 10.52 -3.64 4.33
CA LEU A 283 10.23 -3.08 5.66
C LEU A 283 11.48 -2.85 6.52
N PRO A 284 12.47 -3.77 6.60
CA PRO A 284 13.70 -3.55 7.35
C PRO A 284 14.54 -2.36 6.87
N VAL A 285 14.36 -1.91 5.62
CA VAL A 285 15.05 -0.76 5.03
C VAL A 285 14.14 0.43 4.74
N LEU A 286 12.89 0.42 5.25
CA LEU A 286 11.93 1.51 5.08
C LEU A 286 12.43 2.85 5.64
N GLY A 287 13.33 2.83 6.64
CA GLY A 287 14.01 4.01 7.16
C GLY A 287 15.22 4.50 6.33
N VAL A 288 15.62 3.80 5.27
CA VAL A 288 16.75 4.19 4.42
C VAL A 288 16.25 5.11 3.32
N LYS A 289 16.60 6.41 3.39
CA LYS A 289 16.06 7.46 2.49
C LYS A 289 16.21 7.19 0.99
N SER A 290 17.25 6.46 0.58
CA SER A 290 17.48 6.10 -0.83
C SER A 290 16.65 4.91 -1.32
N LEU A 291 15.99 4.17 -0.42
CA LEU A 291 15.22 2.95 -0.72
C LEU A 291 13.73 3.07 -0.34
N SER A 292 13.41 3.95 0.60
CA SER A 292 12.06 4.11 1.17
C SER A 292 10.98 4.46 0.14
N SER A 293 11.33 5.29 -0.86
CA SER A 293 10.44 5.63 -1.97
C SER A 293 10.01 4.38 -2.76
N TYR A 294 10.97 3.52 -3.12
CA TYR A 294 10.70 2.27 -3.81
C TYR A 294 9.88 1.30 -2.93
N ALA A 295 10.23 1.17 -1.65
CA ALA A 295 9.52 0.29 -0.71
C ALA A 295 8.03 0.64 -0.58
N ILE A 296 7.68 1.94 -0.57
CA ILE A 296 6.29 2.40 -0.47
C ILE A 296 5.56 2.29 -1.82
N ALA A 297 6.21 2.69 -2.92
CA ALA A 297 5.64 2.55 -4.27
C ALA A 297 5.36 1.06 -4.62
N TYR A 298 6.21 0.14 -4.16
CA TYR A 298 5.97 -1.30 -4.30
C TYR A 298 4.74 -1.75 -3.53
N LEU A 299 4.60 -1.32 -2.27
CA LEU A 299 3.43 -1.69 -1.46
C LEU A 299 2.14 -1.13 -2.08
N GLU A 300 2.16 0.12 -2.52
CA GLU A 300 1.03 0.76 -3.22
C GLU A 300 0.64 -0.06 -4.45
N ARG A 301 1.61 -0.42 -5.31
CA ARG A 301 1.36 -1.24 -6.51
C ARG A 301 0.88 -2.66 -6.18
N LEU A 302 1.47 -3.33 -5.20
CA LEU A 302 1.08 -4.66 -4.74
C LEU A 302 -0.38 -4.67 -4.29
N LEU A 303 -0.77 -3.71 -3.45
CA LEU A 303 -2.14 -3.60 -2.96
C LEU A 303 -3.11 -3.19 -4.09
N MET A 304 -2.71 -2.31 -5.02
CA MET A 304 -3.57 -1.94 -6.16
C MET A 304 -3.87 -3.12 -7.09
N LEU A 305 -2.88 -3.97 -7.38
CA LEU A 305 -3.06 -5.16 -8.23
C LEU A 305 -3.93 -6.22 -7.54
N HIS A 306 -3.73 -6.45 -6.24
CA HIS A 306 -4.50 -7.42 -5.46
C HIS A 306 -5.65 -6.75 -4.71
N SER A 307 -6.79 -6.60 -5.38
CA SER A 307 -8.03 -6.09 -4.76
C SER A 307 -8.53 -7.00 -3.65
N ASN A 308 -8.55 -8.33 -3.89
CA ASN A 308 -8.82 -9.33 -2.88
C ASN A 308 -7.57 -9.57 -2.00
N LEU A 309 -7.71 -9.36 -0.69
CA LEU A 309 -6.62 -9.47 0.28
C LEU A 309 -6.53 -10.85 0.97
N THR A 310 -7.43 -11.79 0.68
CA THR A 310 -7.53 -13.06 1.43
C THR A 310 -6.27 -13.91 1.41
N GLU A 311 -5.51 -13.92 0.30
CA GLU A 311 -4.24 -14.65 0.21
C GLU A 311 -3.16 -14.11 1.18
N GLY A 312 -3.28 -12.85 1.60
CA GLY A 312 -2.34 -12.21 2.50
C GLY A 312 -2.65 -12.39 4.00
N PHE A 313 -3.81 -12.99 4.33
CA PHE A 313 -4.25 -13.13 5.71
C PHE A 313 -3.36 -14.08 6.52
N GLY A 314 -3.02 -13.67 7.75
CA GLY A 314 -2.14 -14.44 8.63
C GLY A 314 -0.64 -14.31 8.35
N ILE A 315 -0.23 -13.55 7.32
CA ILE A 315 1.18 -13.26 7.03
C ILE A 315 1.69 -12.07 7.86
N MET A 316 0.83 -11.07 8.08
CA MET A 316 1.12 -9.89 8.88
C MET A 316 0.52 -10.04 10.27
N GLY A 317 1.31 -9.89 11.33
CA GLY A 317 0.86 -9.91 12.71
C GLY A 317 0.97 -8.54 13.39
N PRO A 318 0.81 -8.49 14.73
CA PRO A 318 1.07 -7.27 15.51
C PRO A 318 2.52 -6.78 15.34
N LYS A 319 3.49 -7.69 15.31
CA LYS A 319 4.93 -7.37 15.20
C LYS A 319 5.26 -6.55 13.97
N GLU A 320 4.56 -6.81 12.87
CA GLU A 320 4.74 -6.16 11.57
C GLU A 320 3.84 -4.91 11.44
N LEU A 321 2.59 -4.95 11.93
CA LEU A 321 1.65 -3.83 11.80
C LEU A 321 2.07 -2.60 12.61
N PHE A 322 2.57 -2.77 13.84
CA PHE A 322 2.85 -1.65 14.73
C PHE A 322 4.03 -0.75 14.29
N PRO A 323 5.16 -1.27 13.78
CA PRO A 323 6.17 -0.46 13.12
C PRO A 323 5.61 0.40 11.98
N LEU A 324 4.62 -0.11 11.22
CA LEU A 324 3.99 0.61 10.11
C LEU A 324 3.09 1.75 10.59
N LEU A 325 2.36 1.54 11.69
CA LEU A 325 1.64 2.61 12.37
C LEU A 325 2.61 3.70 12.84
N ASP A 326 3.72 3.31 13.46
CA ASP A 326 4.73 4.26 13.96
C ASP A 326 5.37 5.04 12.79
N PHE A 327 5.68 4.38 11.66
CA PHE A 327 6.15 5.04 10.43
C PHE A 327 5.11 5.95 9.75
N ALA A 328 3.83 5.59 9.77
CA ALA A 328 2.76 6.36 9.11
C ALA A 328 2.31 7.58 9.91
N TYR A 329 2.48 7.59 11.23
CA TYR A 329 1.89 8.62 12.10
C TYR A 329 2.86 9.32 13.06
N MET A 330 4.04 8.78 13.39
CA MET A 330 4.97 9.48 14.29
C MET A 330 5.76 10.57 13.55
N PRO A 331 5.80 11.82 14.06
CA PRO A 331 6.58 12.89 13.45
C PRO A 331 8.08 12.63 13.61
N LYS A 332 8.89 13.28 12.76
CA LYS A 332 10.37 13.22 12.81
C LYS A 332 10.97 11.80 12.68
N ASN A 333 10.22 10.83 12.15
CA ASN A 333 10.79 9.55 11.74
C ASN A 333 11.61 9.67 10.44
N ALA A 334 12.16 8.57 9.95
CA ALA A 334 13.09 8.58 8.81
C ALA A 334 12.46 8.82 7.42
N LEU A 335 11.13 8.73 7.30
CA LEU A 335 10.39 9.00 6.06
C LEU A 335 10.15 10.51 5.86
N SER A 336 10.08 10.95 4.60
CA SER A 336 9.59 12.29 4.26
C SER A 336 8.09 12.40 4.51
N THR A 337 7.58 13.62 4.70
CA THR A 337 6.15 13.89 4.90
C THR A 337 5.26 13.33 3.78
N SER A 338 5.75 13.37 2.53
CA SER A 338 5.05 12.78 1.37
C SER A 338 4.91 11.25 1.48
N LEU A 339 6.00 10.56 1.83
CA LEU A 339 6.03 9.11 1.99
C LEU A 339 5.20 8.66 3.21
N GLN A 340 5.21 9.42 4.31
CA GLN A 340 4.33 9.17 5.46
C GLN A 340 2.85 9.28 5.09
N GLU A 341 2.48 10.28 4.28
CA GLU A 341 1.11 10.46 3.79
C GLU A 341 0.68 9.34 2.83
N GLN A 342 1.55 8.87 1.94
CA GLN A 342 1.28 7.67 1.13
C GLN A 342 1.07 6.43 2.02
N LEU A 343 1.99 6.15 2.96
CA LEU A 343 1.87 4.98 3.84
C LEU A 343 0.58 5.05 4.70
N ARG A 344 0.17 6.25 5.13
CA ARG A 344 -1.08 6.49 5.85
C ARG A 344 -2.33 6.14 5.03
N ARG A 345 -2.32 6.38 3.71
CA ARG A 345 -3.42 5.97 2.80
C ARG A 345 -3.47 4.46 2.59
N LEU A 346 -2.32 3.78 2.65
CA LEU A 346 -2.24 2.32 2.57
C LEU A 346 -2.61 1.64 3.89
N TYR A 347 -2.42 2.31 5.03
CA TYR A 347 -2.60 1.75 6.38
C TYR A 347 -3.93 1.02 6.63
N PRO A 348 -5.11 1.52 6.19
CA PRO A 348 -6.36 0.78 6.34
C PRO A 348 -6.35 -0.62 5.71
N ARG A 349 -5.69 -0.78 4.55
CA ARG A 349 -5.57 -2.09 3.88
C ARG A 349 -4.54 -2.99 4.55
N LEU A 350 -3.47 -2.42 5.12
CA LEU A 350 -2.52 -3.13 5.97
C LEU A 350 -3.20 -3.65 7.25
N LYS A 351 -4.10 -2.86 7.85
CA LYS A 351 -4.89 -3.26 9.02
C LYS A 351 -5.80 -4.45 8.70
N VAL A 352 -6.49 -4.44 7.55
CA VAL A 352 -7.29 -5.59 7.06
C VAL A 352 -6.43 -6.84 6.88
N LEU A 353 -5.24 -6.72 6.26
CA LEU A 353 -4.31 -7.85 6.11
C LEU A 353 -3.85 -8.44 7.44
N ALA A 354 -3.56 -7.58 8.42
CA ALA A 354 -3.13 -8.00 9.75
C ALA A 354 -4.27 -8.68 10.53
N PHE A 355 -5.47 -8.11 10.51
CA PHE A 355 -6.64 -8.65 11.21
C PHE A 355 -7.06 -10.02 10.63
N GLY A 356 -6.88 -10.20 9.32
CA GLY A 356 -7.00 -11.48 8.65
C GLY A 356 -8.42 -12.02 8.58
N ALA A 357 -8.54 -13.35 8.48
CA ALA A 357 -9.82 -14.02 8.22
C ALA A 357 -10.78 -14.12 9.41
N LYS A 358 -10.29 -13.92 10.65
CA LYS A 358 -11.03 -14.19 11.91
C LYS A 358 -10.85 -13.12 12.98
N PRO A 359 -11.09 -11.82 12.68
CA PRO A 359 -10.89 -10.72 13.62
C PRO A 359 -11.62 -10.89 14.96
N GLU A 360 -12.79 -11.54 14.95
CA GLU A 360 -13.61 -11.86 16.13
C GLU A 360 -12.91 -12.76 17.17
N SER A 361 -11.78 -13.37 16.80
CA SER A 361 -10.99 -14.27 17.65
C SER A 361 -9.52 -13.87 17.79
N SER A 362 -9.08 -12.76 17.18
CA SER A 362 -7.68 -12.36 17.11
C SER A 362 -7.38 -10.93 17.56
N LEU A 363 -8.36 -10.01 17.52
CA LEU A 363 -8.12 -8.58 17.79
C LEU A 363 -7.68 -8.29 19.24
N HIS A 364 -8.04 -9.13 20.20
CA HIS A 364 -7.55 -9.04 21.56
C HIS A 364 -6.00 -9.14 21.66
N THR A 365 -5.33 -9.71 20.66
CA THR A 365 -3.85 -9.76 20.59
C THR A 365 -3.23 -8.44 20.13
N TYR A 366 -3.97 -7.61 19.39
CA TYR A 366 -3.54 -6.28 18.94
C TYR A 366 -3.83 -5.20 19.99
N PHE A 367 -4.90 -5.38 20.77
CA PHE A 367 -5.38 -4.44 21.78
C PHE A 367 -4.27 -3.89 22.73
N PRO A 368 -3.36 -4.70 23.31
CA PRO A 368 -2.30 -4.20 24.20
C PRO A 368 -1.35 -3.21 23.52
N SER A 369 -1.01 -3.46 22.25
CA SER A 369 -0.06 -2.67 21.49
C SER A 369 -0.68 -1.40 20.89
N PHE A 370 -1.99 -1.38 20.67
CA PHE A 370 -2.75 -0.14 20.45
C PHE A 370 -2.88 0.68 21.74
N LEU A 371 -3.28 0.06 22.85
CA LEU A 371 -3.54 0.78 24.12
C LEU A 371 -2.28 1.44 24.65
N SER A 372 -1.15 0.73 24.66
CA SER A 372 0.14 1.26 25.11
C SER A 372 0.65 2.46 24.30
N ARG A 373 0.22 2.61 23.04
CA ARG A 373 0.55 3.75 22.17
C ARG A 373 -0.38 4.95 22.33
N ALA A 374 -1.58 4.76 22.89
CA ALA A 374 -2.63 5.78 23.03
C ALA A 374 -2.34 6.81 24.15
N THR A 375 -1.14 7.39 24.14
CA THR A 375 -0.68 8.37 25.12
C THR A 375 -1.26 9.77 24.86
N PRO A 376 -1.38 10.65 25.87
CA PRO A 376 -1.88 12.02 25.68
C PRO A 376 -1.10 12.83 24.64
N ASN A 377 0.21 12.58 24.55
CA ASN A 377 1.15 13.29 23.68
C ASN A 377 1.21 12.75 22.24
N CYS A 378 0.44 11.71 21.89
CA CYS A 378 0.44 11.20 20.52
C CYS A 378 -0.22 12.21 19.54
N PRO A 379 0.26 12.32 18.29
CA PRO A 379 -0.31 13.24 17.30
C PRO A 379 -1.78 12.95 17.05
N GLU A 380 -2.60 13.98 16.89
CA GLU A 380 -4.06 13.84 16.73
C GLU A 380 -4.49 12.90 15.57
N PRO A 381 -3.77 12.79 14.43
CA PRO A 381 -4.05 11.75 13.43
C PRO A 381 -3.80 10.32 13.95
N MET A 382 -2.72 10.09 14.72
CA MET A 382 -2.43 8.80 15.34
C MET A 382 -3.48 8.46 16.40
N LYS A 383 -3.80 9.44 17.26
CA LYS A 383 -4.76 9.33 18.35
C LYS A 383 -6.11 8.84 17.86
N ARG A 384 -6.60 9.40 16.73
CA ARG A 384 -7.84 8.98 16.08
C ARG A 384 -7.76 7.53 15.57
N GLU A 385 -6.68 7.14 14.90
CA GLU A 385 -6.51 5.76 14.41
C GLU A 385 -6.41 4.74 15.56
N LEU A 386 -5.66 5.07 16.62
CA LEU A 386 -5.51 4.26 17.82
C LEU A 386 -6.86 4.04 18.52
N LEU A 387 -7.61 5.12 18.78
CA LEU A 387 -8.91 5.06 19.45
C LEU A 387 -9.97 4.36 18.61
N SER A 388 -9.95 4.55 17.28
CA SER A 388 -10.80 3.83 16.34
C SER A 388 -10.50 2.33 16.37
N SER A 389 -9.23 1.94 16.24
CA SER A 389 -8.80 0.54 16.27
C SER A 389 -9.03 -0.15 17.62
N LEU A 390 -8.87 0.57 18.74
CA LEU A 390 -9.25 0.07 20.07
C LEU A 390 -10.76 -0.18 20.18
N THR A 391 -11.58 0.75 19.67
CA THR A 391 -13.04 0.61 19.66
C THR A 391 -13.49 -0.55 18.77
N GLU A 392 -12.81 -0.77 17.64
CA GLU A 392 -13.00 -1.90 16.73
C GLU A 392 -12.67 -3.23 17.42
N CYS A 393 -11.51 -3.33 18.09
CA CYS A 393 -11.12 -4.50 18.89
C CYS A 393 -12.18 -4.86 19.95
N LEU A 394 -12.70 -3.86 20.69
CA LEU A 394 -13.76 -4.07 21.69
C LEU A 394 -15.12 -4.43 21.08
N SER A 395 -15.41 -3.97 19.86
CA SER A 395 -16.69 -4.19 19.18
C SER A 395 -16.79 -5.57 18.54
N VAL A 396 -15.68 -6.07 18.01
CA VAL A 396 -15.61 -7.28 17.18
C VAL A 396 -15.17 -8.51 17.98
N ASP A 397 -14.14 -8.39 18.84
CA ASP A 397 -13.61 -9.48 19.66
C ASP A 397 -13.98 -9.31 21.14
N ALA A 398 -14.79 -10.23 21.66
CA ALA A 398 -15.26 -10.20 23.03
C ALA A 398 -14.14 -10.38 24.08
N HIS A 399 -13.03 -11.03 23.73
CA HIS A 399 -11.89 -11.21 24.62
C HIS A 399 -11.12 -9.90 24.87
N SER A 400 -11.23 -8.92 23.96
CA SER A 400 -10.60 -7.59 24.11
C SER A 400 -11.02 -6.88 25.40
N LEU A 401 -12.28 -7.04 25.86
CA LEU A 401 -12.75 -6.51 27.14
C LEU A 401 -12.14 -7.25 28.36
N GLY A 402 -11.77 -8.52 28.21
CA GLY A 402 -11.01 -9.28 29.21
C GLY A 402 -9.57 -8.78 29.31
N VAL A 403 -8.90 -8.67 28.16
CA VAL A 403 -7.53 -8.13 28.06
C VAL A 403 -7.46 -6.68 28.59
N TRP A 404 -8.44 -5.83 28.26
CA TRP A 404 -8.47 -4.46 28.80
C TRP A 404 -8.57 -4.44 30.33
N ARG A 405 -9.40 -5.30 30.95
CA ARG A 405 -9.48 -5.42 32.41
C ARG A 405 -8.15 -5.80 33.06
N GLN A 406 -7.41 -6.73 32.46
CA GLN A 406 -6.07 -7.11 32.95
C GLN A 406 -5.03 -6.00 32.80
N LEU A 407 -5.16 -5.15 31.77
CA LEU A 407 -4.23 -4.08 31.45
C LEU A 407 -4.54 -2.73 32.11
N TYR A 408 -5.75 -2.57 32.66
CA TYR A 408 -6.28 -1.30 33.13
C TYR A 408 -5.39 -0.58 34.15
N THR A 409 -4.96 -1.28 35.20
CA THR A 409 -4.09 -0.72 36.26
C THR A 409 -2.74 -0.25 35.75
N LYS A 410 -2.22 -0.86 34.68
CA LYS A 410 -0.94 -0.51 34.04
C LYS A 410 -1.06 0.66 33.05
N TYR A 411 -2.25 0.89 32.50
CA TYR A 411 -2.50 1.85 31.43
C TYR A 411 -3.70 2.75 31.76
N LEU A 412 -3.73 3.33 32.97
CA LEU A 412 -4.82 4.17 33.46
C LEU A 412 -5.04 5.39 32.56
N THR A 413 -4.00 6.18 32.27
CA THR A 413 -4.10 7.38 31.42
C THR A 413 -4.59 7.08 30.01
N GLN A 414 -4.14 5.96 29.42
CA GLN A 414 -4.59 5.52 28.10
C GLN A 414 -6.03 4.96 28.15
N SER A 415 -6.42 4.36 29.28
CA SER A 415 -7.80 3.91 29.53
C SER A 415 -8.76 5.08 29.76
N SER A 416 -8.35 6.14 30.47
CA SER A 416 -9.07 7.43 30.57
C SER A 416 -9.37 8.00 29.18
N LEU A 417 -8.38 8.00 28.29
CA LEU A 417 -8.53 8.44 26.91
C LEU A 417 -9.53 7.58 26.12
N LEU A 418 -9.42 6.24 26.23
CA LEU A 418 -10.32 5.32 25.55
C LEU A 418 -11.76 5.42 26.08
N LEU A 419 -11.95 5.46 27.40
CA LEU A 419 -13.25 5.67 28.03
C LEU A 419 -13.88 7.00 27.58
N SER A 420 -13.07 8.07 27.47
CA SER A 420 -13.54 9.39 27.01
C SER A 420 -14.00 9.35 25.56
N HIS A 421 -13.28 8.61 24.72
CA HIS A 421 -13.67 8.37 23.33
C HIS A 421 -14.98 7.55 23.24
N LEU A 422 -15.10 6.46 23.99
CA LEU A 422 -16.32 5.64 24.05
C LEU A 422 -17.52 6.43 24.58
N LEU A 423 -17.32 7.33 25.55
CA LEU A 423 -18.36 8.23 26.05
C LEU A 423 -18.82 9.21 24.96
N LYS A 424 -17.90 9.78 24.17
CA LYS A 424 -18.21 10.66 23.04
C LYS A 424 -18.98 9.90 21.95
N CYS A 425 -18.50 8.72 21.58
CA CYS A 425 -19.07 7.86 20.53
C CYS A 425 -20.25 6.98 21.00
N TRP A 426 -20.72 7.12 22.25
CA TRP A 426 -21.71 6.22 22.87
C TRP A 426 -22.92 5.88 21.98
N ASN A 427 -23.45 6.86 21.25
CA ASN A 427 -24.64 6.69 20.42
C ASN A 427 -24.38 5.89 19.12
N THR A 428 -23.13 5.77 18.67
CA THR A 428 -22.73 4.99 17.48
C THR A 428 -22.17 3.60 17.82
N LEU A 429 -21.79 3.35 19.09
CA LEU A 429 -21.27 2.03 19.52
C LEU A 429 -22.29 0.90 19.32
N PRO A 430 -21.88 -0.33 18.95
CA PRO A 430 -22.79 -1.48 18.87
C PRO A 430 -23.51 -1.78 20.19
N LEU A 431 -24.78 -2.16 20.12
CA LEU A 431 -25.61 -2.49 21.28
C LEU A 431 -25.01 -3.61 22.15
N LYS A 432 -24.36 -4.61 21.53
CA LYS A 432 -23.63 -5.68 22.22
C LYS A 432 -22.49 -5.13 23.08
N LEU A 433 -21.64 -4.27 22.50
CA LEU A 433 -20.55 -3.61 23.22
C LEU A 433 -21.07 -2.73 24.37
N ARG A 434 -22.15 -1.95 24.16
CA ARG A 434 -22.73 -1.11 25.24
C ARG A 434 -23.14 -1.94 26.47
N LYS A 435 -23.69 -3.14 26.26
CA LYS A 435 -24.02 -4.08 27.35
C LYS A 435 -22.75 -4.62 28.03
N SER A 436 -21.84 -5.21 27.27
CA SER A 436 -20.61 -5.80 27.85
C SER A 436 -19.68 -4.76 28.51
N LEU A 437 -19.72 -3.50 28.07
CA LEU A 437 -18.96 -2.41 28.71
C LEU A 437 -19.49 -2.07 30.12
N GLN A 438 -20.76 -2.38 30.44
CA GLN A 438 -21.32 -2.14 31.78
C GLN A 438 -20.60 -2.96 32.86
N GLU A 439 -20.34 -4.23 32.58
CA GLU A 439 -19.56 -5.12 33.46
C GLU A 439 -18.12 -4.64 33.60
N THR A 440 -17.48 -4.24 32.48
CA THR A 440 -16.12 -3.70 32.47
C THR A 440 -16.00 -2.40 33.27
N ILE A 441 -16.95 -1.47 33.15
CA ILE A 441 -16.95 -0.22 33.92
C ILE A 441 -17.18 -0.48 35.40
N GLN A 442 -18.04 -1.43 35.77
CA GLN A 442 -18.21 -1.80 37.17
C GLN A 442 -16.94 -2.43 37.74
N SER A 443 -16.24 -3.26 36.95
CA SER A 443 -14.91 -3.77 37.31
C SER A 443 -13.90 -2.63 37.52
N PHE A 444 -13.82 -1.66 36.61
CA PHE A 444 -12.92 -0.52 36.73
C PHE A 444 -13.19 0.34 37.96
N ARG A 445 -14.47 0.53 38.33
CA ARG A 445 -14.83 1.26 39.55
C ARG A 445 -14.33 0.57 40.82
N VAL A 446 -14.55 -0.74 40.96
CA VAL A 446 -14.04 -1.53 42.10
C VAL A 446 -12.50 -1.48 42.14
N THR A 447 -11.83 -1.57 40.99
CA THR A 447 -10.37 -1.41 40.92
C THR A 447 -9.92 0.01 41.29
N ASN A 448 -10.62 1.05 40.88
CA ASN A 448 -10.31 2.44 41.24
C ASN A 448 -10.46 2.70 42.74
N GLU A 449 -11.50 2.15 43.36
CA GLU A 449 -11.72 2.20 44.81
C GLU A 449 -10.55 1.53 45.59
N GLN A 450 -9.88 0.54 45.00
CA GLN A 450 -8.70 -0.14 45.57
C GLN A 450 -7.36 0.58 45.28
N LEU A 451 -7.26 1.33 44.18
CA LEU A 451 -6.02 2.01 43.77
C LEU A 451 -5.74 3.31 44.53
N GLY A 452 -6.72 3.81 45.29
CA GLY A 452 -6.61 5.08 46.02
C GLY A 452 -6.72 6.30 45.11
N ASP A 453 -6.43 7.47 45.69
CA ASP A 453 -6.70 8.76 45.04
C ASP A 453 -5.47 9.27 44.28
N CYS A 454 -5.49 9.13 42.95
CA CYS A 454 -4.49 9.73 42.06
C CYS A 454 -5.18 10.32 40.82
N GLU A 455 -4.56 11.33 40.20
CA GLU A 455 -5.14 12.10 39.08
C GLU A 455 -5.67 11.20 37.94
N ALA A 456 -4.90 10.18 37.54
CA ALA A 456 -5.32 9.24 36.50
C ALA A 456 -6.51 8.34 36.90
N VAL A 457 -6.65 8.01 38.20
CA VAL A 457 -7.82 7.29 38.74
C VAL A 457 -9.03 8.22 38.83
N GLN A 458 -8.84 9.47 39.24
CA GLN A 458 -9.89 10.49 39.29
C GLN A 458 -10.49 10.74 37.91
N GLU A 459 -9.66 10.95 36.87
CA GLU A 459 -10.13 11.06 35.49
C GLU A 459 -10.97 9.83 35.08
N CYS A 460 -10.46 8.62 35.30
CA CYS A 460 -11.18 7.40 34.97
C CYS A 460 -12.52 7.30 35.71
N ASN A 461 -12.58 7.69 36.99
CA ASN A 461 -13.81 7.70 37.79
C ASN A 461 -14.86 8.68 37.24
N VAL A 462 -14.45 9.90 36.85
CA VAL A 462 -15.33 10.90 36.24
C VAL A 462 -15.93 10.35 34.94
N VAL A 463 -15.10 9.79 34.07
CA VAL A 463 -15.55 9.29 32.76
C VAL A 463 -16.42 8.03 32.89
N CYS A 464 -16.04 7.08 33.75
CA CYS A 464 -16.86 5.90 34.08
C CYS A 464 -18.25 6.31 34.59
N SER A 465 -18.33 7.32 35.46
CA SER A 465 -19.60 7.86 35.97
C SER A 465 -20.43 8.48 34.83
N GLY A 466 -19.80 9.23 33.92
CA GLY A 466 -20.45 9.78 32.73
C GLY A 466 -21.04 8.72 31.80
N ILE A 467 -20.34 7.59 31.60
CA ILE A 467 -20.86 6.46 30.81
C ILE A 467 -22.04 5.79 31.55
N GLN A 468 -21.95 5.58 32.86
CA GLN A 468 -23.07 5.04 33.65
C GLN A 468 -24.32 5.92 33.58
N MET A 469 -24.18 7.25 33.57
CA MET A 469 -25.31 8.17 33.33
C MET A 469 -25.92 7.98 31.94
N LYS A 470 -25.11 7.79 30.88
CA LYS A 470 -25.62 7.50 29.54
C LYS A 470 -26.29 6.11 29.43
N MET A 471 -25.84 5.11 30.19
CA MET A 471 -26.51 3.81 30.29
C MET A 471 -27.89 3.96 30.95
N ARG A 472 -27.99 4.70 32.07
CA ARG A 472 -29.26 4.97 32.78
C ARG A 472 -30.25 5.83 31.98
N ARG A 473 -29.79 6.59 30.98
CA ARG A 473 -30.66 7.37 30.08
C ARG A 473 -31.50 6.52 29.11
N TRP A 474 -31.37 5.19 29.14
CA TRP A 474 -32.39 4.32 28.57
C TRP A 474 -33.61 4.28 29.51
N GLY A 475 -34.33 5.40 29.56
CA GLY A 475 -35.50 5.55 30.41
C GLY A 475 -36.58 4.54 30.06
N PHE A 476 -37.32 4.11 31.09
CA PHE A 476 -38.58 3.39 30.96
C PHE A 476 -39.46 4.08 29.89
N PRO A 477 -40.13 3.34 28.99
CA PRO A 477 -40.70 3.91 27.76
C PRO A 477 -42.03 4.63 28.04
N TRP A 478 -41.97 5.71 28.82
CA TRP A 478 -43.11 6.51 29.26
C TRP A 478 -44.00 6.98 28.11
N SER A 479 -43.43 7.34 26.95
CA SER A 479 -44.23 7.70 25.77
C SER A 479 -45.05 6.54 25.22
N ARG A 480 -44.53 5.30 25.24
CA ARG A 480 -45.27 4.10 24.83
C ARG A 480 -46.31 3.69 25.87
N LEU A 481 -45.98 3.80 27.15
CA LEU A 481 -46.94 3.57 28.24
C LEU A 481 -48.10 4.57 28.16
N LEU A 482 -47.81 5.85 27.96
CA LEU A 482 -48.81 6.93 27.88
C LEU A 482 -49.66 6.80 26.62
N MET A 483 -49.08 6.42 25.47
CA MET A 483 -49.83 6.02 24.27
C MET A 483 -50.75 4.82 24.53
N ALA A 484 -50.25 3.76 25.18
CA ALA A 484 -51.07 2.58 25.50
C ALA A 484 -52.24 2.95 26.43
N MET A 485 -51.99 3.73 27.48
CA MET A 485 -53.02 4.24 28.39
C MET A 485 -54.07 5.08 27.64
N LEU A 486 -53.65 5.93 26.70
CA LEU A 486 -54.56 6.72 25.87
C LEU A 486 -55.41 5.84 24.96
N VAL A 487 -54.83 4.83 24.31
CA VAL A 487 -55.56 3.85 23.50
C VAL A 487 -56.57 3.05 24.34
N PHE A 488 -56.21 2.63 25.56
CA PHE A 488 -57.14 1.98 26.48
C PHE A 488 -58.27 2.92 26.93
N ALA A 489 -57.97 4.18 27.23
CA ALA A 489 -58.99 5.17 27.59
C ALA A 489 -59.98 5.42 26.45
N VAL A 490 -59.48 5.67 25.23
CA VAL A 490 -60.33 5.85 24.03
C VAL A 490 -61.13 4.57 23.72
N GLY A 491 -60.52 3.39 23.85
CA GLY A 491 -61.18 2.11 23.66
C GLY A 491 -62.30 1.85 24.68
N PHE A 492 -62.08 2.21 25.95
CA PHE A 492 -63.08 2.10 27.00
C PHE A 492 -64.28 3.03 26.74
N VAL A 493 -64.02 4.30 26.39
CA VAL A 493 -65.07 5.25 26.02
C VAL A 493 -65.84 4.79 24.79
N ALA A 494 -65.14 4.33 23.74
CA ALA A 494 -65.79 3.81 22.53
C ALA A 494 -66.64 2.55 22.80
N HIS A 495 -66.20 1.67 23.71
CA HIS A 495 -66.97 0.51 24.14
C HIS A 495 -68.23 0.91 24.94
N ASP A 496 -68.09 1.80 25.93
CA ASP A 496 -69.21 2.29 26.77
C ASP A 496 -70.27 3.03 25.93
N VAL A 497 -69.86 3.82 24.94
CA VAL A 497 -70.78 4.46 23.99
C VAL A 497 -71.46 3.43 23.08
N ARG A 498 -70.73 2.39 22.63
CA ARG A 498 -71.29 1.32 21.79
C ARG A 498 -72.27 0.42 22.55
N SER A 499 -72.04 0.14 23.83
CA SER A 499 -72.94 -0.68 24.65
C SER A 499 -74.23 0.06 25.04
N HIS A 500 -74.17 1.39 25.22
CA HIS A 500 -75.33 2.21 25.59
C HIS A 500 -76.04 2.87 24.40
N GLY A 501 -75.55 2.66 23.17
CA GLY A 501 -76.20 3.09 21.92
C GLY A 501 -76.09 4.59 21.59
N SER A 502 -75.82 5.45 22.56
CA SER A 502 -75.53 6.88 22.35
C SER A 502 -74.51 7.40 23.36
N PHE A 503 -73.86 8.53 23.04
CA PHE A 503 -72.95 9.19 23.98
C PHE A 503 -73.69 9.73 25.20
N SER A 504 -74.90 10.30 25.03
CA SER A 504 -75.67 10.87 26.14
C SER A 504 -76.26 9.83 27.11
N ALA A 505 -76.38 8.56 26.68
CA ALA A 505 -76.80 7.44 27.54
C ALA A 505 -75.63 6.70 28.19
N SER A 506 -74.38 7.10 27.92
CA SER A 506 -73.19 6.37 28.36
C SER A 506 -72.76 6.77 29.79
N THR A 507 -72.22 5.81 30.53
CA THR A 507 -71.68 6.01 31.89
C THR A 507 -70.60 7.10 31.92
N THR A 508 -69.77 7.12 30.87
CA THR A 508 -68.73 8.12 30.64
C THR A 508 -69.31 9.54 30.58
N SER A 509 -70.42 9.75 29.88
CA SER A 509 -71.04 11.08 29.75
C SER A 509 -71.59 11.59 31.07
N HIS A 510 -72.27 10.73 31.84
CA HIS A 510 -72.77 11.07 33.18
C HIS A 510 -71.62 11.43 34.14
N TYR A 511 -70.50 10.70 34.10
CA TYR A 511 -69.30 11.05 34.87
C TYR A 511 -68.68 12.37 34.43
N LEU A 512 -68.52 12.61 33.12
CA LEU A 512 -67.98 13.86 32.56
C LEU A 512 -68.81 15.10 32.94
N GLN A 513 -70.14 14.96 32.99
CA GLN A 513 -71.03 16.03 33.46
C GLN A 513 -70.92 16.23 34.97
N SER A 514 -70.98 15.16 35.78
CA SER A 514 -70.86 15.24 37.24
C SER A 514 -69.54 15.81 37.75
N SER A 515 -68.47 15.71 36.95
CA SER A 515 -67.13 16.20 37.27
C SER A 515 -66.85 17.62 36.74
N GLY A 516 -67.81 18.26 36.06
CA GLY A 516 -67.65 19.59 35.44
C GLY A 516 -66.64 19.62 34.28
N VAL A 517 -66.14 18.46 33.84
CA VAL A 517 -65.12 18.35 32.79
C VAL A 517 -65.69 18.76 31.43
N THR A 518 -66.99 18.55 31.20
CA THR A 518 -67.69 19.07 30.00
C THR A 518 -67.50 20.58 29.84
N ASP A 519 -67.70 21.34 30.91
CA ASP A 519 -67.76 22.80 30.84
C ASP A 519 -66.35 23.38 30.73
N VAL A 520 -65.39 22.79 31.44
CA VAL A 520 -63.96 23.09 31.28
C VAL A 520 -63.48 22.72 29.87
N SER A 521 -63.95 21.61 29.29
CA SER A 521 -63.59 21.21 27.92
C SER A 521 -64.18 22.15 26.87
N LEU A 522 -65.41 22.65 27.07
CA LEU A 522 -66.03 23.67 26.20
C LEU A 522 -65.28 25.00 26.29
N GLN A 523 -64.90 25.44 27.49
CA GLN A 523 -64.08 26.64 27.66
C GLN A 523 -62.68 26.49 27.08
N ALA A 524 -62.06 25.31 27.22
CA ALA A 524 -60.77 24.99 26.61
C ALA A 524 -60.88 24.96 25.08
N TRP A 525 -61.94 24.36 24.53
CA TRP A 525 -62.21 24.32 23.09
C TRP A 525 -62.46 25.71 22.50
N ALA A 526 -63.22 26.56 23.20
CA ALA A 526 -63.40 27.96 22.83
C ALA A 526 -62.06 28.70 22.79
N LYS A 527 -61.21 28.55 23.81
CA LYS A 527 -59.85 29.13 23.82
C LYS A 527 -58.97 28.58 22.69
N VAL A 528 -59.01 27.27 22.42
CA VAL A 528 -58.29 26.65 21.31
C VAL A 528 -58.75 27.21 19.96
N ILE A 529 -60.06 27.41 19.76
CA ILE A 529 -60.58 28.07 18.56
C ILE A 529 -60.02 29.50 18.47
N THR A 530 -60.14 30.32 19.51
CA THR A 530 -59.63 31.71 19.50
C THR A 530 -58.13 31.77 19.21
N TYR A 531 -57.31 30.96 19.89
CA TYR A 531 -55.86 30.93 19.66
C TYR A 531 -55.49 30.33 18.30
N SER A 532 -56.25 29.37 17.77
CA SER A 532 -56.02 28.85 16.42
C SER A 532 -56.33 29.89 15.36
N GLN A 533 -57.42 30.65 15.50
CA GLN A 533 -57.77 31.77 14.62
C GLN A 533 -56.68 32.86 14.67
N HIS A 534 -56.18 33.19 15.87
CA HIS A 534 -55.08 34.15 16.02
C HIS A 534 -53.75 33.63 15.42
N GLY A 535 -53.49 32.33 15.52
CA GLY A 535 -52.35 31.68 14.87
C GLY A 535 -52.47 31.66 13.34
N PHE A 536 -53.68 31.44 12.81
CA PHE A 536 -53.96 31.51 11.37
C PHE A 536 -53.85 32.94 10.84
N SER A 537 -54.38 33.96 11.53
CA SER A 537 -54.23 35.35 11.11
C SER A 537 -52.78 35.83 11.18
N TRP A 538 -52.04 35.43 12.22
CA TRP A 538 -50.60 35.70 12.31
C TRP A 538 -49.82 35.02 11.18
N LEU A 539 -50.18 33.77 10.83
CA LEU A 539 -49.61 33.08 9.68
C LEU A 539 -49.94 33.80 8.37
N GLU A 540 -51.19 34.22 8.14
CA GLU A 540 -51.60 34.92 6.92
C GLU A 540 -50.84 36.25 6.74
N GLU A 541 -50.61 36.98 7.84
CA GLU A 541 -49.86 38.25 7.84
C GLU A 541 -48.34 38.07 7.68
N ASN A 542 -47.74 37.04 8.29
CA ASN A 542 -46.28 36.86 8.34
C ASN A 542 -45.73 35.87 7.29
N MET A 543 -46.54 34.94 6.79
CA MET A 543 -46.14 33.96 5.77
C MET A 543 -45.62 34.61 4.49
N PRO A 544 -46.20 35.70 3.93
CA PRO A 544 -45.66 36.36 2.73
C PRO A 544 -44.22 36.86 2.93
N TYR A 545 -43.91 37.40 4.11
CA TYR A 545 -42.57 37.91 4.46
C TYR A 545 -41.55 36.80 4.67
N TYR A 546 -41.90 35.73 5.39
CA TYR A 546 -40.98 34.60 5.56
C TYR A 546 -40.81 33.80 4.26
N TYR A 547 -41.85 33.71 3.43
CA TYR A 547 -41.78 33.10 2.10
C TYR A 547 -40.88 33.91 1.15
N SER A 548 -40.96 35.24 1.13
CA SER A 548 -40.09 36.07 0.29
C SER A 548 -38.61 35.94 0.70
N MET A 549 -38.28 35.98 2.01
CA MET A 549 -36.92 35.73 2.48
C MET A 549 -36.42 34.32 2.14
N ALA A 550 -37.30 33.31 2.18
CA ALA A 550 -36.94 31.94 1.81
C ALA A 550 -36.67 31.84 0.30
N VAL A 551 -37.49 32.45 -0.55
CA VAL A 551 -37.30 32.50 -2.01
C VAL A 551 -36.04 33.27 -2.38
N GLU A 552 -35.77 34.42 -1.77
CA GLU A 552 -34.54 35.20 -2.02
C GLU A 552 -33.27 34.42 -1.68
N ARG A 553 -33.30 33.63 -0.60
CA ARG A 553 -32.12 32.89 -0.10
C ARG A 553 -31.94 31.51 -0.71
N VAL A 554 -33.03 30.83 -1.09
CA VAL A 554 -33.02 29.45 -1.62
C VAL A 554 -33.18 29.42 -3.14
N GLY A 555 -33.92 30.37 -3.72
CA GLY A 555 -34.13 30.52 -5.17
C GLY A 555 -32.84 30.40 -6.01
N PRO A 556 -31.80 31.24 -5.79
CA PRO A 556 -30.56 31.15 -6.57
C PRO A 556 -29.81 29.82 -6.38
N VAL A 557 -29.93 29.17 -5.23
CA VAL A 557 -29.34 27.84 -4.98
C VAL A 557 -30.12 26.75 -5.73
N MET A 558 -31.45 26.89 -5.81
CA MET A 558 -32.32 25.95 -6.51
C MET A 558 -32.19 26.10 -8.03
N GLU A 559 -32.03 27.31 -8.55
CA GLU A 559 -31.75 27.59 -9.96
C GLU A 559 -30.37 27.06 -10.39
N ASP A 560 -29.31 27.33 -9.63
CA ASP A 560 -27.98 26.76 -9.88
C ASP A 560 -27.99 25.21 -9.83
N GLY A 561 -28.73 24.64 -8.87
CA GLY A 561 -28.96 23.19 -8.79
C GLY A 561 -29.73 22.64 -10.00
N TRP A 562 -30.72 23.38 -10.50
CA TRP A 562 -31.53 22.99 -11.66
C TRP A 562 -30.73 23.04 -12.95
N GLU A 563 -29.95 24.09 -13.20
CA GLU A 563 -29.06 24.17 -14.37
C GLU A 563 -27.96 23.09 -14.33
N LYS A 564 -27.37 22.82 -13.16
CA LYS A 564 -26.45 21.67 -13.00
C LYS A 564 -27.12 20.34 -13.29
N THR A 565 -28.38 20.17 -12.91
CA THR A 565 -29.15 18.96 -13.19
C THR A 565 -29.45 18.81 -14.68
N LYS A 566 -29.79 19.90 -15.39
CA LYS A 566 -29.94 19.90 -16.86
C LYS A 566 -28.63 19.54 -17.57
N MET A 567 -27.51 20.14 -17.16
CA MET A 567 -26.20 19.84 -17.73
C MET A 567 -25.80 18.38 -17.52
N ALA A 568 -26.03 17.83 -16.32
CA ALA A 568 -25.80 16.42 -16.04
C ALA A 568 -26.71 15.50 -16.87
N ALA A 569 -28.00 15.82 -17.00
CA ALA A 569 -28.94 15.05 -17.81
C ALA A 569 -28.57 15.06 -19.30
N ALA A 570 -28.14 16.21 -19.84
CA ALA A 570 -27.65 16.33 -21.21
C ALA A 570 -26.37 15.51 -21.45
N PHE A 571 -25.40 15.58 -20.52
CA PHE A 571 -24.17 14.79 -20.58
C PHE A 571 -24.43 13.27 -20.51
N ILE A 572 -25.36 12.85 -19.65
CA ILE A 572 -25.78 11.44 -19.57
C ILE A 572 -26.46 11.03 -20.88
N ALA A 573 -27.33 11.86 -21.46
CA ALA A 573 -28.01 11.55 -22.73
C ALA A 573 -27.02 11.41 -23.90
N THR A 574 -26.00 12.27 -24.00
CA THR A 574 -24.98 12.16 -25.07
C THR A 574 -24.12 10.92 -24.89
N HIS A 575 -23.57 10.65 -23.70
CA HIS A 575 -22.82 9.41 -23.46
C HIS A 575 -23.66 8.14 -23.63
N THR A 576 -24.95 8.18 -23.29
CA THR A 576 -25.84 7.01 -23.48
C THR A 576 -26.13 6.79 -24.97
N SER A 577 -26.30 7.84 -25.76
CA SER A 577 -26.46 7.70 -27.22
C SER A 577 -25.18 7.23 -27.91
N GLU A 578 -24.00 7.77 -27.54
CA GLU A 578 -22.69 7.28 -28.00
C GLU A 578 -22.49 5.78 -27.67
N LEU A 579 -22.85 5.34 -26.45
CA LEU A 579 -22.78 3.92 -26.06
C LEU A 579 -23.78 3.04 -26.83
N VAL A 580 -25.00 3.52 -27.08
CA VAL A 580 -26.02 2.78 -27.86
C VAL A 580 -25.60 2.68 -29.33
N GLU A 581 -25.00 3.72 -29.90
CA GLU A 581 -24.50 3.73 -31.28
C GLU A 581 -23.28 2.81 -31.42
N TRP A 582 -22.32 2.88 -30.50
CA TRP A 582 -21.18 1.95 -30.42
C TRP A 582 -21.65 0.50 -30.25
N LEU A 583 -22.66 0.24 -29.41
CA LEU A 583 -23.26 -1.10 -29.28
C LEU A 583 -23.92 -1.53 -30.58
N LYS A 584 -24.65 -0.66 -31.27
CA LYS A 584 -25.32 -0.97 -32.53
C LYS A 584 -24.34 -1.28 -33.66
N GLU A 585 -23.19 -0.62 -33.70
CA GLU A 585 -22.12 -0.92 -34.67
C GLU A 585 -21.35 -2.21 -34.35
N ASN A 586 -21.09 -2.50 -33.07
CA ASN A 586 -20.23 -3.62 -32.69
C ASN A 586 -21.00 -4.91 -32.37
N THR A 587 -22.31 -4.85 -32.07
CA THR A 587 -23.14 -6.04 -31.87
C THR A 587 -23.18 -6.94 -33.10
N PRO A 588 -23.38 -6.44 -34.34
CA PRO A 588 -23.31 -7.27 -35.55
C PRO A 588 -21.94 -7.94 -35.73
N ARG A 589 -20.84 -7.20 -35.52
CA ARG A 589 -19.48 -7.75 -35.59
C ARG A 589 -19.22 -8.81 -34.52
N LEU A 590 -19.78 -8.64 -33.32
CA LEU A 590 -19.64 -9.59 -32.22
C LEU A 590 -20.51 -10.83 -32.46
N ILE A 591 -21.71 -10.70 -33.03
CA ILE A 591 -22.54 -11.81 -33.52
C ILE A 591 -21.84 -12.56 -34.64
N GLU A 592 -21.26 -11.85 -35.61
CA GLU A 592 -20.50 -12.46 -36.71
C GLU A 592 -19.26 -13.19 -36.20
N TRP A 593 -18.49 -12.57 -35.29
CA TRP A 593 -17.35 -13.22 -34.62
C TRP A 593 -17.77 -14.46 -33.83
N VAL A 594 -18.86 -14.39 -33.06
CA VAL A 594 -19.46 -15.52 -32.34
C VAL A 594 -19.90 -16.61 -33.31
N SER A 595 -20.57 -16.29 -34.42
CA SER A 595 -21.00 -17.28 -35.42
C SER A 595 -19.84 -17.94 -36.17
N ASN A 596 -18.74 -17.21 -36.37
CA ASN A 596 -17.53 -17.71 -37.01
C ASN A 596 -16.61 -18.49 -36.05
N HIS A 597 -16.76 -18.33 -34.72
CA HIS A 597 -15.97 -19.06 -33.71
C HIS A 597 -16.76 -20.16 -32.98
N LEU A 598 -18.10 -20.12 -32.98
CA LEU A 598 -18.97 -21.24 -32.61
C LEU A 598 -19.48 -21.94 -33.87
N SER A 599 -18.70 -22.88 -34.40
CA SER A 599 -19.27 -23.95 -35.21
C SER A 599 -20.28 -24.74 -34.37
N MET A 600 -21.28 -25.34 -35.02
CA MET A 600 -22.34 -26.12 -34.37
C MET A 600 -21.84 -27.34 -33.57
N ASP A 601 -20.58 -27.73 -33.72
CA ASP A 601 -19.96 -28.82 -32.97
C ASP A 601 -19.68 -28.45 -31.50
N SER A 602 -19.36 -27.18 -31.21
CA SER A 602 -19.02 -26.72 -29.85
C SER A 602 -20.19 -26.79 -28.87
N LEU A 603 -21.43 -26.66 -29.35
CA LEU A 603 -22.64 -26.73 -28.52
C LEU A 603 -23.05 -28.16 -28.13
N ARG A 604 -22.53 -29.19 -28.83
CA ARG A 604 -22.81 -30.60 -28.49
C ARG A 604 -21.97 -31.13 -27.32
N LEU A 605 -20.89 -30.45 -26.95
CA LEU A 605 -20.00 -30.83 -25.83
C LEU A 605 -20.36 -30.15 -24.49
N LEU A 606 -21.39 -29.32 -24.45
CA LEU A 606 -21.89 -28.65 -23.23
C LEU A 606 -23.23 -29.21 -22.71
N ILE A 607 -23.78 -30.24 -23.38
CA ILE A 607 -25.09 -30.85 -23.09
C ILE A 607 -24.99 -32.37 -22.81
N ASN A 608 -23.79 -32.94 -22.81
CA ASN A 608 -23.49 -34.31 -22.38
C ASN A 608 -22.60 -34.31 -21.13
#